data_AF-A0A9D4N1G0-F1
#
_entry.id   AF-A0A9D4N1G0-F1
#
_cell.length_a   1.000
_cell.length_b   1.000
_cell.length_c   1.000
_cell.angle_alpha   90.00
_cell.angle_beta   90.00
_cell.angle_gamma   90.00
#
_symmetry.space_group_name_H-M   'P 1'
#
loop_
_entity.id
_entity.type
_entity.pdbx_description
1 polymer ?
#
loop_
_entity_poly.entity_id
_entity_poly.type
_entity_poly.pdbx_seq_one_letter_code
_entity_poly.pdbx_strand_id
1 'polypeptide(L)'
;NEAEDKYRHWLQERYKDAIERLVECLLHSSTDIQELALSVLMKLVVKESKHPLNTAVEAKTHFPVQLFKKILGTLLSKTVNNHALLGRFEEYLAYDDIKFHTLQHLVHISQKTNAEATLQGNIFALLENISFPSKDQTGAVSNFLCTVLDEEKDVRSMCRHRQLYTKVWTHFLKFKLTATLYRKVLIILPEKVIPHITSPLLLSDFLTQSFNVGGAISLLASNGLFILITKHNLFYPDFYKKLYSLLEPSIFHVKYKARFFYLLDLFMSSTHLPSHLVAAFAKRLVRLGLRAPPAGLLVLIPFIYNLIIRHPACKRLINRTDVDINLDTDPYDPLQEDPEQSGALDSCLWELKTLQYHYFPDVFKMAKKMDVGIPDMEIDLTERFEMSSNDLFEAEVAKKQKTVAVTFEPSKGLLCGTQEKTGLFWTL
;
A
#
# COMPACT_ATOMS: atom_id res chain seq x y z
N ASN A 1 54.46 18.10 -25.61
CA ASN A 1 55.01 17.04 -26.47
C ASN A 1 53.90 16.53 -27.38
N GLU A 2 53.85 16.99 -28.63
CA GLU A 2 52.73 16.72 -29.55
C GLU A 2 52.44 15.21 -29.78
N ALA A 3 53.48 14.37 -29.69
CA ALA A 3 53.35 12.91 -29.77
C ALA A 3 52.66 12.28 -28.54
N GLU A 4 52.94 12.80 -27.34
CA GLU A 4 52.29 12.33 -26.10
C GLU A 4 50.81 12.71 -26.08
N ASP A 5 50.48 13.91 -26.56
CA ASP A 5 49.09 14.37 -26.63
C ASP A 5 48.26 13.54 -27.63
N LYS A 6 48.83 13.18 -28.79
CA LYS A 6 48.22 12.26 -29.75
C LYS A 6 48.02 10.87 -29.16
N TYR A 7 48.99 10.33 -28.43
CA TYR A 7 48.88 9.02 -27.77
C TYR A 7 47.82 9.01 -26.66
N ARG A 8 47.73 10.08 -25.85
CA ARG A 8 46.68 10.25 -24.84
C ARG A 8 45.30 10.28 -25.47
N HIS A 9 45.13 11.01 -26.57
CA HIS A 9 43.86 11.07 -27.30
C HIS A 9 43.43 9.67 -27.81
N TRP A 10 44.35 8.93 -28.42
CA TRP A 10 44.08 7.57 -28.88
C TRP A 10 43.67 6.62 -27.74
N LEU A 11 44.35 6.68 -26.59
CA LEU A 11 43.97 5.89 -25.41
C LEU A 11 42.56 6.24 -24.90
N GLN A 12 42.20 7.53 -24.88
CA GLN A 12 40.85 7.98 -24.52
C GLN A 12 39.79 7.46 -25.50
N GLU A 13 40.08 7.41 -26.80
CA GLU A 13 39.18 6.80 -27.79
C GLU A 13 39.02 5.30 -27.57
N ARG A 14 40.12 4.55 -27.38
CA ARG A 14 40.03 3.10 -27.10
C ARG A 14 39.25 2.82 -25.81
N TYR A 15 39.37 3.68 -24.81
CA TYR A 15 38.59 3.58 -23.57
C TYR A 15 37.09 3.82 -23.83
N LYS A 16 36.72 4.84 -24.61
CA LYS A 16 35.34 5.09 -25.01
C LYS A 16 34.74 3.92 -25.79
N ASP A 17 35.49 3.36 -26.74
CA ASP A 17 35.09 2.17 -27.50
C ASP A 17 34.86 0.94 -26.61
N ALA A 18 35.65 0.78 -25.54
CA ALA A 18 35.47 -0.30 -24.58
C ALA A 18 34.21 -0.11 -23.73
N ILE A 19 33.95 1.12 -23.29
CA ILE A 19 32.72 1.47 -22.55
C ILE A 19 31.49 1.18 -23.40
N GLU A 20 31.50 1.57 -24.68
CA GLU A 20 30.34 1.38 -25.56
C GLU A 20 30.01 -0.10 -25.75
N ARG A 21 31.02 -0.95 -25.95
CA ARG A 21 30.83 -2.42 -25.98
C ARG A 21 30.31 -2.98 -24.67
N LEU A 22 30.82 -2.52 -23.53
CA LEU A 22 30.34 -2.96 -22.22
C LEU A 22 28.89 -2.54 -21.96
N VAL A 23 28.50 -1.35 -22.42
CA VAL A 23 27.13 -0.85 -22.35
C VAL A 23 26.20 -1.65 -23.27
N GLU A 24 26.67 -2.08 -24.45
CA GLU A 24 25.93 -3.02 -25.31
C GLU A 24 25.74 -4.39 -24.64
N CYS A 25 26.74 -4.88 -23.91
CA CYS A 25 26.62 -6.13 -23.13
C CYS A 25 25.56 -6.08 -22.04
N LEU A 26 25.15 -4.89 -21.56
CA LEU A 26 24.01 -4.76 -20.63
C LEU A 26 22.66 -5.12 -21.30
N LEU A 27 22.59 -5.14 -22.63
CA LEU A 27 21.41 -5.54 -23.40
C LEU A 27 21.50 -6.99 -23.92
N HIS A 28 22.52 -7.74 -23.50
CA HIS A 28 22.74 -9.13 -23.95
C HIS A 28 21.60 -10.05 -23.46
N SER A 29 21.37 -11.19 -24.12
CA SER A 29 20.30 -12.13 -23.78
C SER A 29 20.49 -12.89 -22.46
N SER A 30 21.75 -13.03 -22.01
CA SER A 30 22.12 -13.76 -20.79
C SER A 30 22.28 -12.81 -19.61
N THR A 31 21.61 -13.12 -18.49
CA THR A 31 21.65 -12.35 -17.24
C THR A 31 23.05 -12.30 -16.64
N ASP A 32 23.81 -13.39 -16.68
CA ASP A 32 25.14 -13.46 -16.05
C ASP A 32 26.12 -12.48 -16.70
N ILE A 33 26.03 -12.34 -18.03
CA ILE A 33 26.85 -11.42 -18.81
C ILE A 33 26.47 -9.97 -18.46
N GLN A 34 25.17 -9.68 -18.34
CA GLN A 34 24.69 -8.37 -17.97
C GLN A 34 25.15 -7.96 -16.56
N GLU A 35 25.07 -8.88 -15.58
CA GLU A 35 25.52 -8.62 -14.21
C GLU A 35 27.04 -8.36 -14.13
N LEU A 36 27.83 -9.18 -14.83
CA LEU A 36 29.27 -8.98 -14.91
C LEU A 36 29.60 -7.65 -15.58
N ALA A 37 28.95 -7.32 -16.70
CA ALA A 37 29.13 -6.05 -17.38
C ALA A 37 28.81 -4.86 -16.48
N LEU A 38 27.70 -4.92 -15.71
CA LEU A 38 27.34 -3.89 -14.73
C LEU A 38 28.42 -3.74 -13.66
N SER A 39 28.92 -4.85 -13.11
CA SER A 39 29.97 -4.83 -12.08
C SER A 39 31.27 -4.22 -12.59
N VAL A 40 31.64 -4.50 -13.85
CA VAL A 40 32.83 -3.95 -14.50
C VAL A 40 32.65 -2.45 -14.74
N LEU A 41 31.49 -2.03 -15.26
CA LEU A 41 31.16 -0.62 -15.49
C LEU A 41 31.19 0.19 -14.19
N MET A 42 30.65 -0.34 -13.09
CA MET A 42 30.72 0.33 -11.77
C MET A 42 32.15 0.39 -11.22
N LYS A 43 32.99 -0.63 -11.44
CA LYS A 43 34.42 -0.55 -11.12
C LYS A 43 35.14 0.51 -11.97
N LEU A 44 34.75 0.68 -13.23
CA LEU A 44 35.26 1.74 -14.10
C LEU A 44 34.84 3.12 -13.60
N VAL A 45 33.60 3.32 -13.14
CA VAL A 45 33.15 4.56 -12.47
C VAL A 45 34.12 4.94 -11.35
N VAL A 46 34.44 3.99 -10.47
CA VAL A 46 35.34 4.22 -9.31
C VAL A 46 36.78 4.52 -9.73
N LYS A 47 37.23 3.95 -10.86
CA LYS A 47 38.57 4.21 -11.38
C LYS A 47 38.65 5.56 -12.09
N GLU A 48 37.65 5.93 -12.86
CA GLU A 48 37.54 7.22 -13.53
C GLU A 48 37.40 8.36 -12.50
N SER A 49 36.70 8.12 -11.38
CA SER A 49 36.62 9.09 -10.29
C SER A 49 37.96 9.37 -9.61
N LYS A 50 38.86 8.38 -9.58
CA LYS A 50 40.22 8.51 -9.02
C LYS A 50 41.23 9.10 -10.02
N HIS A 51 41.01 8.87 -11.31
CA HIS A 51 41.89 9.28 -12.39
C HIS A 51 41.06 9.93 -13.52
N PRO A 52 40.78 11.25 -13.42
CA PRO A 52 39.95 11.94 -14.40
C PRO A 52 40.64 11.98 -15.77
N LEU A 53 39.85 11.80 -16.84
CA LEU A 53 40.36 11.78 -18.23
C LEU A 53 40.88 13.16 -18.69
N ASN A 54 40.38 14.25 -18.12
CA ASN A 54 40.84 15.62 -18.40
C ASN A 54 41.68 16.14 -17.24
N THR A 55 42.99 16.27 -17.47
CA THR A 55 43.95 16.89 -16.55
C THR A 55 43.76 18.40 -16.40
N ALA A 56 43.07 19.10 -17.32
CA ALA A 56 42.88 20.55 -17.24
C ALA A 56 41.94 21.00 -16.09
N VAL A 57 41.19 20.09 -15.49
CA VAL A 57 40.42 20.33 -14.26
C VAL A 57 41.23 19.75 -13.10
N GLU A 58 42.40 20.34 -12.89
CA GLU A 58 43.30 19.96 -11.80
C GLU A 58 42.62 20.17 -10.43
N ALA A 59 42.60 19.11 -9.63
CA ALA A 59 42.35 19.08 -8.18
C ALA A 59 40.91 19.17 -7.63
N LYS A 60 39.85 18.96 -8.42
CA LYS A 60 38.49 18.78 -7.86
C LYS A 60 37.86 17.47 -8.32
N THR A 61 37.31 16.72 -7.37
CA THR A 61 36.65 15.43 -7.58
C THR A 61 35.71 15.46 -8.78
N HIS A 62 35.86 14.48 -9.66
CA HIS A 62 34.99 14.32 -10.81
C HIS A 62 34.23 13.01 -10.69
N PHE A 63 32.95 13.07 -10.33
CA PHE A 63 32.07 11.95 -10.61
C PHE A 63 31.92 11.82 -12.13
N PRO A 64 32.12 10.64 -12.73
CA PRO A 64 32.07 10.46 -14.19
C PRO A 64 30.62 10.48 -14.70
N VAL A 65 30.02 11.67 -14.71
CA VAL A 65 28.61 11.90 -15.04
C VAL A 65 28.28 11.38 -16.45
N GLN A 66 29.19 11.48 -17.41
CA GLN A 66 28.95 11.03 -18.78
C GLN A 66 28.83 9.51 -18.89
N LEU A 67 29.77 8.79 -18.28
CA LEU A 67 29.75 7.33 -18.21
C LEU A 67 28.51 6.85 -17.45
N PHE A 68 28.25 7.45 -16.29
CA PHE A 68 27.11 7.09 -15.46
C PHE A 68 25.75 7.35 -16.15
N LYS A 69 25.63 8.43 -16.93
CA LYS A 69 24.48 8.68 -17.80
C LYS A 69 24.26 7.56 -18.83
N LYS A 70 25.32 7.03 -19.44
CA LYS A 70 25.22 5.92 -20.41
C LYS A 70 24.75 4.63 -19.73
N ILE A 71 25.27 4.33 -18.54
CA ILE A 71 24.85 3.17 -17.72
C ILE A 71 23.37 3.30 -17.34
N LEU A 72 22.97 4.43 -16.74
CA LEU A 72 21.57 4.61 -16.36
C LEU A 72 20.63 4.69 -17.56
N GLY A 73 21.06 5.23 -18.69
CA GLY A 73 20.27 5.26 -19.92
C GLY A 73 19.95 3.88 -20.47
N THR A 74 20.86 2.91 -20.31
CA THR A 74 20.62 1.52 -20.71
C THR A 74 19.83 0.73 -19.69
N LEU A 75 20.07 0.95 -18.38
CA LEU A 75 19.23 0.38 -17.32
C LEU A 75 17.77 0.85 -17.43
N LEU A 76 17.57 2.14 -17.74
CA LEU A 76 16.27 2.76 -18.02
C LEU A 76 15.91 2.66 -19.51
N SER A 77 16.21 1.52 -20.14
CA SER A 77 15.83 1.28 -21.53
C SER A 77 14.32 1.42 -21.72
N LYS A 78 13.94 1.92 -22.89
CA LYS A 78 12.54 2.02 -23.30
C LYS A 78 11.99 0.70 -23.80
N THR A 79 12.84 -0.21 -24.28
CA THR A 79 12.36 -1.42 -24.98
C THR A 79 12.47 -2.69 -24.15
N VAL A 80 13.40 -2.74 -23.19
CA VAL A 80 13.70 -3.94 -22.40
C VAL A 80 13.34 -3.74 -20.94
N ASN A 81 12.71 -4.75 -20.34
CA ASN A 81 12.46 -4.78 -18.90
C ASN A 81 13.72 -5.26 -18.17
N ASN A 82 14.35 -4.37 -17.40
CA ASN A 82 15.63 -4.62 -16.75
C ASN A 82 15.48 -4.88 -15.24
N HIS A 83 14.32 -5.35 -14.78
CA HIS A 83 14.03 -5.50 -13.36
C HIS A 83 15.06 -6.35 -12.59
N ALA A 84 15.60 -7.41 -13.18
CA ALA A 84 16.63 -8.24 -12.55
C ALA A 84 17.95 -7.46 -12.32
N LEU A 85 18.40 -6.72 -13.33
CA LEU A 85 19.58 -5.87 -13.24
C LEU A 85 19.40 -4.72 -12.27
N LEU A 86 18.19 -4.15 -12.21
CA LEU A 86 17.85 -3.10 -11.24
C LEU A 86 17.86 -3.63 -9.80
N GLY A 87 17.53 -4.91 -9.60
CA GLY A 87 17.71 -5.60 -8.32
C GLY A 87 19.18 -5.70 -7.93
N ARG A 88 20.07 -6.07 -8.86
CA ARG A 88 21.53 -6.05 -8.60
C ARG A 88 22.07 -4.64 -8.38
N PHE A 89 21.51 -3.66 -9.06
CA PHE A 89 21.90 -2.25 -8.90
C PHE A 89 21.55 -1.69 -7.52
N GLU A 90 20.65 -2.33 -6.77
CA GLU A 90 20.31 -1.98 -5.38
C GLU A 90 21.55 -1.96 -4.48
N GLU A 91 22.48 -2.90 -4.67
CA GLU A 91 23.75 -2.95 -3.92
C GLU A 91 24.54 -1.63 -4.07
N TYR A 92 24.50 -1.02 -5.25
CA TYR A 92 25.15 0.27 -5.52
C TYR A 92 24.32 1.47 -5.05
N LEU A 93 22.99 1.35 -4.99
CA LEU A 93 22.11 2.36 -4.38
C LEU A 93 22.28 2.44 -2.86
N ALA A 94 23.02 1.53 -2.22
CA ALA A 94 23.43 1.73 -0.82
C ALA A 94 24.33 2.98 -0.66
N TYR A 95 25.11 3.32 -1.68
CA TYR A 95 26.03 4.46 -1.67
C TYR A 95 25.33 5.78 -2.02
N ASP A 96 25.68 6.82 -1.29
CA ASP A 96 24.94 8.08 -1.34
C ASP A 96 25.28 8.93 -2.57
N ASP A 97 26.52 8.92 -3.03
CA ASP A 97 26.93 9.56 -4.28
C ASP A 97 26.17 8.97 -5.48
N ILE A 98 26.07 7.64 -5.53
CA ILE A 98 25.32 6.93 -6.57
C ILE A 98 23.83 7.27 -6.49
N LYS A 99 23.21 7.25 -5.29
CA LYS A 99 21.82 7.69 -5.11
C LYS A 99 21.59 9.11 -5.62
N PHE A 100 22.46 10.04 -5.25
CA PHE A 100 22.33 11.45 -5.63
C PHE A 100 22.33 11.64 -7.15
N HIS A 101 23.35 11.11 -7.83
CA HIS A 101 23.48 11.25 -9.27
C HIS A 101 22.38 10.48 -10.01
N THR A 102 21.94 9.34 -9.47
CA THR A 102 20.81 8.59 -10.02
C THR A 102 19.54 9.45 -9.98
N LEU A 103 19.24 10.06 -8.84
CA LEU A 103 18.08 10.96 -8.70
C LEU A 103 18.18 12.17 -9.63
N GLN A 104 19.37 12.77 -9.78
CA GLN A 104 19.58 13.87 -10.73
C GLN A 104 19.27 13.46 -12.17
N HIS A 105 19.73 12.28 -12.60
CA HIS A 105 19.44 11.76 -13.94
C HIS A 105 17.97 11.43 -14.12
N LEU A 106 17.32 10.84 -13.12
CA LEU A 106 15.89 10.57 -13.14
C LEU A 106 15.06 11.86 -13.26
N VAL A 107 15.45 12.96 -12.62
CA VAL A 107 14.74 14.25 -12.80
C VAL A 107 14.77 14.68 -14.27
N HIS A 108 15.93 14.57 -14.94
CA HIS A 108 16.04 14.94 -16.35
C HIS A 108 15.21 14.00 -17.26
N ILE A 109 15.21 12.69 -16.99
CA ILE A 109 14.45 11.72 -17.80
C ILE A 109 12.95 11.90 -17.58
N SER A 110 12.53 12.12 -16.33
CA SER A 110 11.12 12.21 -15.94
C SER A 110 10.42 13.50 -16.36
N GLN A 111 11.16 14.55 -16.75
CA GLN A 111 10.58 15.75 -17.35
C GLN A 111 9.87 15.47 -18.69
N LYS A 112 10.20 14.38 -19.38
CA LYS A 112 9.57 14.01 -20.65
C LYS A 112 8.19 13.40 -20.37
N THR A 113 7.13 14.12 -20.75
CA THR A 113 5.73 13.81 -20.39
C THR A 113 5.16 12.51 -20.96
N ASN A 114 5.74 11.97 -22.04
CA ASN A 114 5.31 10.72 -22.68
C ASN A 114 6.37 9.63 -22.49
N ALA A 115 6.24 8.87 -21.41
CA ALA A 115 7.05 7.69 -21.12
C ALA A 115 6.32 6.40 -21.52
N GLU A 116 7.00 5.50 -22.24
CA GLU A 116 6.53 4.15 -22.57
C GLU A 116 6.33 3.31 -21.29
N ALA A 117 5.41 2.34 -21.32
CA ALA A 117 5.04 1.56 -20.13
C ALA A 117 6.20 0.76 -19.52
N THR A 118 7.11 0.28 -20.35
CA THR A 118 8.39 -0.37 -20.02
C THR A 118 9.34 0.58 -19.27
N LEU A 119 9.52 1.80 -19.79
CA LEU A 119 10.30 2.84 -19.12
C LEU A 119 9.70 3.19 -17.75
N GLN A 120 8.37 3.31 -17.66
CA GLN A 120 7.68 3.56 -16.39
C GLN A 120 7.93 2.43 -15.39
N GLY A 121 7.90 1.17 -15.83
CA GLY A 121 8.19 0.00 -15.00
C GLY A 121 9.64 -0.01 -14.48
N ASN A 122 10.61 0.28 -15.34
CA ASN A 122 12.02 0.36 -14.97
C ASN A 122 12.30 1.51 -13.99
N ILE A 123 11.71 2.70 -14.23
CA ILE A 123 11.81 3.84 -13.29
C ILE A 123 11.20 3.47 -11.93
N PHE A 124 10.03 2.81 -11.93
CA PHE A 124 9.38 2.40 -10.70
C PHE A 124 10.20 1.38 -9.90
N ALA A 125 10.75 0.36 -10.56
CA ALA A 125 11.62 -0.64 -9.91
C ALA A 125 12.86 0.01 -9.28
N LEU A 126 13.46 1.00 -9.96
CA LEU A 126 14.56 1.76 -9.39
C LEU A 126 14.13 2.58 -8.17
N LEU A 127 12.97 3.27 -8.24
CA LEU A 127 12.43 4.06 -7.13
C LEU A 127 12.03 3.22 -5.92
N GLU A 128 11.58 1.99 -6.13
CA GLU A 128 11.22 1.03 -5.07
C GLU A 128 12.44 0.61 -4.23
N ASN A 129 13.62 0.57 -4.85
CA ASN A 129 14.89 0.18 -4.24
C ASN A 129 15.61 1.36 -3.54
N ILE A 130 15.20 2.61 -3.79
CA ILE A 130 15.79 3.77 -3.11
C ILE A 130 15.23 3.86 -1.69
N SER A 131 16.08 3.54 -0.72
CA SER A 131 15.81 3.72 0.70
C SER A 131 16.56 4.92 1.27
N PHE A 132 15.94 5.59 2.23
CA PHE A 132 16.59 6.63 3.03
C PHE A 132 16.58 6.21 4.50
N PRO A 133 17.62 6.56 5.28
CA PRO A 133 17.57 6.38 6.72
C PRO A 133 16.39 7.16 7.33
N SER A 134 15.78 6.61 8.38
CA SER A 134 14.68 7.26 9.11
C SER A 134 15.07 8.67 9.57
N LYS A 135 14.08 9.57 9.72
CA LYS A 135 14.30 10.98 10.07
C LYS A 135 15.15 11.19 11.33
N ASP A 136 15.21 10.19 12.20
CA ASP A 136 15.93 10.22 13.49
C ASP A 136 17.45 10.00 13.34
N GLN A 137 17.90 9.49 12.19
CA GLN A 137 19.31 9.39 11.84
C GLN A 137 19.70 10.57 10.93
N THR A 138 19.76 11.76 11.50
CA THR A 138 20.44 12.93 10.88
C THR A 138 21.96 12.75 10.88
N GLY A 139 22.44 11.54 10.61
CA GLY A 139 23.84 11.26 10.34
C GLY A 139 24.16 11.77 8.94
N ALA A 140 25.22 12.56 8.82
CA ALA A 140 25.72 13.01 7.54
C ALA A 140 25.85 11.83 6.57
N VAL A 141 25.40 12.07 5.34
CA VAL A 141 25.66 11.25 4.17
C VAL A 141 27.17 10.95 4.14
N SER A 142 27.55 9.69 4.33
CA SER A 142 28.95 9.32 4.62
C SER A 142 29.41 8.05 3.91
N ASN A 143 28.48 7.28 3.34
CA ASN A 143 28.81 6.07 2.59
C ASN A 143 28.94 6.39 1.11
N PHE A 144 30.15 6.76 0.68
CA PHE A 144 30.44 7.13 -0.70
C PHE A 144 31.23 6.03 -1.42
N LEU A 145 30.84 5.70 -2.64
CA LEU A 145 31.57 4.77 -3.50
C LEU A 145 32.79 5.47 -4.14
N CYS A 146 32.62 6.72 -4.53
CA CYS A 146 33.66 7.59 -5.09
C CYS A 146 34.21 8.53 -4.01
N THR A 147 35.43 9.02 -4.21
CA THR A 147 35.99 10.08 -3.34
C THR A 147 35.18 11.37 -3.52
N VAL A 148 34.48 11.82 -2.49
CA VAL A 148 33.70 13.07 -2.46
C VAL A 148 34.43 14.11 -1.60
N LEU A 149 34.89 15.22 -2.17
CA LEU A 149 35.52 16.31 -1.42
C LEU A 149 34.51 17.08 -0.55
N ASP A 150 35.01 17.77 0.47
CA ASP A 150 34.21 18.58 1.41
C ASP A 150 33.45 19.74 0.74
N GLU A 151 33.84 20.14 -0.47
CA GLU A 151 33.21 21.22 -1.23
C GLU A 151 31.88 20.82 -1.91
N GLU A 152 31.61 19.54 -2.13
CA GLU A 152 30.35 19.04 -2.72
C GLU A 152 29.23 18.95 -1.67
N LYS A 153 28.92 20.10 -1.07
CA LYS A 153 27.88 20.24 -0.02
C LYS A 153 26.52 19.69 -0.44
N ASP A 154 26.20 19.73 -1.73
CA ASP A 154 24.96 19.23 -2.30
C ASP A 154 24.83 17.70 -2.24
N VAL A 155 25.91 16.96 -2.52
CA VAL A 155 25.94 15.48 -2.46
C VAL A 155 25.85 15.01 -1.01
N ARG A 156 26.46 15.76 -0.09
CA ARG A 156 26.44 15.48 1.35
C ARG A 156 25.15 15.92 2.05
N SER A 157 24.35 16.78 1.41
CA SER A 157 23.13 17.32 1.99
C SER A 157 21.95 16.37 1.78
N MET A 158 21.54 15.67 2.83
CA MET A 158 20.33 14.82 2.81
C MET A 158 19.07 15.60 2.40
N CYS A 159 19.00 16.91 2.70
CA CYS A 159 17.91 17.76 2.25
C CYS A 159 17.84 17.82 0.71
N ARG A 160 18.99 17.95 0.04
CA ARG A 160 19.08 17.99 -1.42
C ARG A 160 18.62 16.68 -2.06
N HIS A 161 19.03 15.55 -1.49
CA HIS A 161 18.55 14.22 -1.89
C HIS A 161 17.03 14.12 -1.84
N ARG A 162 16.42 14.51 -0.70
CA ARG A 162 14.96 14.49 -0.54
C ARG A 162 14.24 15.43 -1.49
N GLN A 163 14.81 16.59 -1.79
CA GLN A 163 14.26 17.51 -2.81
C GLN A 163 14.28 16.87 -4.21
N LEU A 164 15.39 16.23 -4.60
CA LEU A 164 15.48 15.53 -5.88
C LEU A 164 14.50 14.36 -5.92
N TYR A 165 14.41 13.57 -4.86
CA TYR A 165 13.44 12.48 -4.73
C TYR A 165 12.00 12.97 -4.90
N THR A 166 11.65 14.08 -4.24
CA THR A 166 10.34 14.73 -4.37
C THR A 166 10.08 15.17 -5.81
N LYS A 167 11.08 15.75 -6.48
CA LYS A 167 10.96 16.11 -7.91
C LYS A 167 10.76 14.87 -8.78
N VAL A 168 11.51 13.78 -8.58
CA VAL A 168 11.33 12.57 -9.40
C VAL A 168 9.91 12.02 -9.24
N TRP A 169 9.42 11.86 -8.00
CA TRP A 169 8.07 11.36 -7.75
C TRP A 169 6.98 12.26 -8.34
N THR A 170 7.09 13.58 -8.18
CA THR A 170 6.09 14.50 -8.75
C THR A 170 6.07 14.49 -10.28
N HIS A 171 7.21 14.26 -10.96
CA HIS A 171 7.22 14.09 -12.41
C HIS A 171 6.70 12.71 -12.82
N PHE A 172 7.11 11.65 -12.10
CA PHE A 172 6.67 10.28 -12.36
C PHE A 172 5.16 10.11 -12.23
N LEU A 173 4.54 10.70 -11.20
CA LEU A 173 3.10 10.66 -10.97
C LEU A 173 2.28 11.44 -12.01
N LYS A 174 2.91 12.33 -12.79
CA LYS A 174 2.26 13.00 -13.93
C LYS A 174 2.12 12.09 -15.15
N PHE A 175 2.83 10.96 -15.18
CA PHE A 175 2.70 10.01 -16.28
C PHE A 175 1.35 9.28 -16.25
N LYS A 176 0.86 8.90 -17.43
CA LYS A 176 -0.27 7.98 -17.55
C LYS A 176 0.19 6.57 -17.19
N LEU A 177 0.10 6.24 -15.90
CA LEU A 177 0.51 4.95 -15.36
C LEU A 177 -0.45 3.84 -15.78
N THR A 178 0.10 2.65 -16.04
CA THR A 178 -0.71 1.44 -16.25
C THR A 178 -1.40 1.03 -14.93
N ALA A 179 -2.56 0.36 -15.02
CA ALA A 179 -3.34 -0.02 -13.84
C ALA A 179 -2.57 -0.88 -12.82
N THR A 180 -1.62 -1.69 -13.29
CA THR A 180 -0.76 -2.52 -12.43
C THR A 180 0.26 -1.66 -11.66
N LEU A 181 0.94 -0.74 -12.34
CA LEU A 181 1.88 0.20 -11.71
C LEU A 181 1.15 1.13 -10.75
N TYR A 182 -0.02 1.64 -11.14
CA TYR A 182 -0.83 2.52 -10.31
C TYR A 182 -1.15 1.91 -8.93
N ARG A 183 -1.58 0.64 -8.91
CA ARG A 183 -1.83 -0.10 -7.66
C ARG A 183 -0.56 -0.30 -6.83
N LYS A 184 0.56 -0.67 -7.46
CA LYS A 184 1.84 -0.84 -6.77
C LYS A 184 2.32 0.47 -6.13
N VAL A 185 2.22 1.59 -6.86
CA VAL A 185 2.55 2.93 -6.35
C VAL A 185 1.73 3.24 -5.09
N LEU A 186 0.41 3.07 -5.12
CA LEU A 186 -0.44 3.37 -3.97
C LEU A 186 -0.16 2.48 -2.75
N ILE A 187 0.31 1.25 -2.95
CA ILE A 187 0.68 0.36 -1.82
C ILE A 187 1.91 0.89 -1.09
N ILE A 188 2.92 1.34 -1.84
CA ILE A 188 4.24 1.74 -1.35
C ILE A 188 4.25 3.19 -0.86
N LEU A 189 3.40 4.06 -1.43
CA LEU A 189 3.38 5.49 -1.16
C LEU A 189 3.35 5.84 0.35
N PRO A 190 2.46 5.26 1.18
CA PRO A 190 2.33 5.63 2.59
C PRO A 190 3.55 5.30 3.44
N GLU A 191 4.16 4.13 3.20
CA GLU A 191 5.22 3.57 4.05
C GLU A 191 6.62 3.99 3.60
N LYS A 192 6.91 3.96 2.29
CA LYS A 192 8.26 4.27 1.78
C LYS A 192 8.39 5.70 1.26
N VAL A 193 7.34 6.30 0.69
CA VAL A 193 7.51 7.54 -0.08
C VAL A 193 7.19 8.78 0.76
N ILE A 194 6.01 8.83 1.39
CA ILE A 194 5.56 9.99 2.19
C ILE A 194 6.57 10.40 3.29
N PRO A 195 7.22 9.47 4.03
CA PRO A 195 8.20 9.86 5.06
C PRO A 195 9.43 10.60 4.52
N HIS A 196 9.82 10.35 3.27
CA HIS A 196 11.07 10.86 2.69
C HIS A 196 10.88 12.06 1.76
N ILE A 197 9.64 12.41 1.41
CA ILE A 197 9.33 13.62 0.65
C ILE A 197 9.48 14.88 1.52
N THR A 198 10.00 15.96 0.93
CA THR A 198 10.15 17.26 1.61
C THR A 198 8.83 17.97 1.85
N SER A 199 7.91 17.90 0.88
CA SER A 199 6.60 18.56 0.89
C SER A 199 5.49 17.56 0.53
N PRO A 200 5.01 16.75 1.50
CA PRO A 200 4.04 15.67 1.24
C PRO A 200 2.69 16.15 0.70
N LEU A 201 2.33 17.41 0.95
CA LEU A 201 1.13 18.04 0.42
C LEU A 201 1.06 18.04 -1.12
N LEU A 202 2.19 17.97 -1.83
CA LEU A 202 2.18 17.86 -3.30
C LEU A 202 1.49 16.59 -3.82
N LEU A 203 1.32 15.57 -2.96
CA LEU A 203 0.63 14.32 -3.30
C LEU A 203 -0.89 14.41 -3.07
N SER A 204 -1.41 15.51 -2.50
CA SER A 204 -2.83 15.65 -2.14
C SER A 204 -3.74 15.45 -3.34
N ASP A 205 -3.43 16.09 -4.46
CA ASP A 205 -4.29 16.10 -5.64
C ASP A 205 -4.35 14.71 -6.27
N PHE A 206 -3.19 14.04 -6.38
CA PHE A 206 -3.09 12.68 -6.86
C PHE A 206 -3.85 11.69 -5.97
N LEU A 207 -3.68 11.78 -4.64
CA LEU A 207 -4.35 10.90 -3.70
C LEU A 207 -5.86 11.15 -3.65
N THR A 208 -6.28 12.41 -3.73
CA THR A 208 -7.70 12.80 -3.75
C THR A 208 -8.37 12.32 -5.02
N GLN A 209 -7.74 12.50 -6.19
CA GLN A 209 -8.23 11.94 -7.45
C GLN A 209 -8.30 10.41 -7.38
N SER A 210 -7.26 9.75 -6.88
CA SER A 210 -7.24 8.29 -6.67
C SER A 210 -8.37 7.82 -5.77
N PHE A 211 -8.65 8.58 -4.72
CA PHE A 211 -9.71 8.26 -3.77
C PHE A 211 -11.10 8.44 -4.36
N ASN A 212 -11.27 9.38 -5.29
CA ASN A 212 -12.54 9.62 -5.97
C ASN A 212 -12.88 8.60 -7.06
N VAL A 213 -11.90 7.83 -7.58
CA VAL A 213 -12.11 6.79 -8.61
C VAL A 213 -13.05 5.67 -8.14
N GLY A 214 -12.99 5.29 -6.87
CA GLY A 214 -13.80 4.20 -6.30
C GLY A 214 -13.12 2.82 -6.28
N GLY A 215 -13.73 1.89 -5.56
CA GLY A 215 -13.32 0.50 -5.47
C GLY A 215 -11.95 0.27 -4.80
N ALA A 216 -11.19 -0.71 -5.29
CA ALA A 216 -9.92 -1.10 -4.69
C ALA A 216 -8.85 0.01 -4.70
N ILE A 217 -8.93 0.94 -5.66
CA ILE A 217 -7.99 2.06 -5.77
C ILE A 217 -8.20 3.05 -4.63
N SER A 218 -9.46 3.37 -4.31
CA SER A 218 -9.80 4.24 -3.17
C SER A 218 -9.35 3.66 -1.84
N LEU A 219 -9.48 2.35 -1.66
CA LEU A 219 -9.01 1.66 -0.45
C LEU A 219 -7.48 1.76 -0.28
N LEU A 220 -6.72 1.76 -1.37
CA LEU A 220 -5.27 1.92 -1.33
C LEU A 220 -4.87 3.38 -1.10
N ALA A 221 -5.57 4.31 -1.75
CA ALA A 221 -5.31 5.75 -1.61
C ALA A 221 -5.68 6.29 -0.23
N SER A 222 -6.67 5.71 0.44
CA SER A 222 -7.15 6.17 1.76
C SER A 222 -6.04 6.18 2.81
N ASN A 223 -5.10 5.24 2.77
CA ASN A 223 -3.95 5.22 3.68
C ASN A 223 -3.08 6.46 3.52
N GLY A 224 -2.67 6.73 2.27
CA GLY A 224 -1.84 7.90 1.96
C GLY A 224 -2.54 9.20 2.32
N LEU A 225 -3.83 9.31 2.01
CA LEU A 225 -4.64 10.49 2.32
C LEU A 225 -4.76 10.70 3.83
N PHE A 226 -4.97 9.64 4.59
CA PHE A 226 -5.05 9.72 6.05
C PHE A 226 -3.75 10.19 6.70
N ILE A 227 -2.60 9.71 6.22
CA ILE A 227 -1.30 10.21 6.71
C ILE A 227 -1.16 11.71 6.44
N LEU A 228 -1.64 12.19 5.28
CA LEU A 228 -1.64 13.62 4.98
C LEU A 228 -2.61 14.41 5.89
N ILE A 229 -3.80 13.87 6.16
CA ILE A 229 -4.78 14.51 7.07
C ILE A 229 -4.22 14.59 8.49
N THR A 230 -3.67 13.49 9.03
CA THR A 230 -3.25 13.40 10.43
C THR A 230 -1.88 14.00 10.71
N LYS A 231 -0.88 13.77 9.85
CA LYS A 231 0.50 14.23 10.10
C LYS A 231 0.83 15.54 9.41
N HIS A 232 0.14 15.87 8.32
CA HIS A 232 0.41 17.05 7.51
C HIS A 232 -0.77 18.04 7.48
N ASN A 233 -1.79 17.84 8.32
CA ASN A 233 -2.95 18.72 8.49
C ASN A 233 -3.66 19.05 7.17
N LEU A 234 -3.73 18.09 6.24
CA LEU A 234 -4.50 18.25 5.01
C LEU A 234 -5.99 18.35 5.36
N PHE A 235 -6.65 19.42 4.93
CA PHE A 235 -8.09 19.58 5.09
C PHE A 235 -8.83 18.88 3.94
N TYR A 236 -9.55 17.81 4.25
CA TYR A 236 -10.44 17.12 3.30
C TYR A 236 -11.86 17.04 3.90
N PRO A 237 -12.73 18.03 3.59
CA PRO A 237 -13.99 18.22 4.31
C PRO A 237 -14.95 17.02 4.23
N ASP A 238 -15.04 16.36 3.07
CA ASP A 238 -15.97 15.24 2.86
C ASP A 238 -15.33 13.85 3.08
N PHE A 239 -14.27 13.77 3.91
CA PHE A 239 -13.56 12.52 4.17
C PHE A 239 -14.49 11.39 4.60
N TYR A 240 -15.26 11.61 5.66
CA TYR A 240 -16.11 10.58 6.24
C TYR A 240 -17.31 10.26 5.37
N LYS A 241 -17.87 11.22 4.64
CA LYS A 241 -18.95 10.97 3.67
C LYS A 241 -18.47 10.03 2.57
N LYS A 242 -17.29 10.30 2.02
CA LYS A 242 -16.71 9.46 0.98
C LYS A 242 -16.26 8.10 1.52
N LEU A 243 -15.69 8.04 2.72
CA LEU A 243 -15.35 6.79 3.39
C LEU A 243 -16.61 5.94 3.65
N TYR A 244 -17.71 6.56 4.05
CA TYR A 244 -19.01 5.90 4.23
C TYR A 244 -19.55 5.36 2.91
N SER A 245 -19.47 6.14 1.82
CA SER A 245 -19.85 5.69 0.47
C SER A 245 -19.03 4.49 -0.01
N LEU A 246 -17.77 4.38 0.41
CA LEU A 246 -16.86 3.29 0.05
C LEU A 246 -17.26 1.96 0.70
N LEU A 247 -18.04 2.00 1.79
CA LEU A 247 -18.54 0.82 2.49
C LEU A 247 -19.57 0.07 1.63
N GLU A 248 -19.07 -0.81 0.78
CA GLU A 248 -19.82 -1.69 -0.11
C GLU A 248 -19.59 -3.17 0.26
N PRO A 249 -20.49 -4.08 -0.17
CA PRO A 249 -20.32 -5.52 0.09
C PRO A 249 -19.00 -6.09 -0.47
N SER A 250 -18.45 -5.46 -1.51
CA SER A 250 -17.22 -5.86 -2.16
C SER A 250 -16.01 -5.84 -1.23
N ILE A 251 -16.01 -5.00 -0.17
CA ILE A 251 -14.87 -4.82 0.76
C ILE A 251 -14.41 -6.14 1.39
N PHE A 252 -15.34 -7.02 1.76
CA PHE A 252 -14.97 -8.29 2.41
C PHE A 252 -14.26 -9.28 1.48
N HIS A 253 -14.32 -9.04 0.17
CA HIS A 253 -13.73 -9.87 -0.87
C HIS A 253 -12.45 -9.27 -1.46
N VAL A 254 -12.08 -8.03 -1.11
CA VAL A 254 -10.87 -7.39 -1.64
C VAL A 254 -9.62 -7.96 -0.98
N LYS A 255 -8.56 -8.18 -1.77
CA LYS A 255 -7.24 -8.64 -1.31
C LYS A 255 -6.66 -7.79 -0.16
N TYR A 256 -6.95 -6.50 -0.15
CA TYR A 256 -6.41 -5.53 0.81
C TYR A 256 -7.36 -5.24 1.99
N LYS A 257 -8.33 -6.13 2.27
CA LYS A 257 -9.31 -5.96 3.36
C LYS A 257 -8.66 -5.74 4.73
N ALA A 258 -7.58 -6.46 5.05
CA ALA A 258 -6.90 -6.38 6.34
C ALA A 258 -6.40 -4.96 6.62
N ARG A 259 -5.68 -4.40 5.64
CA ARG A 259 -5.17 -3.02 5.68
C ARG A 259 -6.31 -2.00 5.75
N PHE A 260 -7.40 -2.23 5.03
CA PHE A 260 -8.56 -1.35 5.10
C PHE A 260 -9.22 -1.34 6.49
N PHE A 261 -9.49 -2.51 7.09
CA PHE A 261 -10.12 -2.56 8.41
C PHE A 261 -9.21 -2.02 9.51
N TYR A 262 -7.89 -2.22 9.41
CA TYR A 262 -6.92 -1.57 10.27
C TYR A 262 -7.00 -0.04 10.18
N LEU A 263 -7.03 0.50 8.96
CA LEU A 263 -7.15 1.95 8.75
C LEU A 263 -8.50 2.48 9.22
N LEU A 264 -9.59 1.75 8.96
CA LEU A 264 -10.92 2.11 9.41
C LEU A 264 -10.97 2.18 10.94
N ASP A 265 -10.35 1.24 11.65
CA ASP A 265 -10.24 1.28 13.12
C ASP A 265 -9.47 2.51 13.61
N LEU A 266 -8.36 2.84 12.94
CA LEU A 266 -7.57 4.02 13.22
C LEU A 266 -8.33 5.33 12.91
N PHE A 267 -9.20 5.34 11.90
CA PHE A 267 -10.03 6.51 11.59
C PHE A 267 -11.11 6.71 12.64
N MET A 268 -11.73 5.62 13.08
CA MET A 268 -12.81 5.61 14.05
C MET A 268 -12.33 5.67 15.51
N SER A 269 -11.02 5.64 15.76
CA SER A 269 -10.43 5.89 17.09
C SER A 269 -10.27 7.39 17.39
N SER A 270 -10.62 8.28 16.46
CA SER A 270 -10.53 9.73 16.68
C SER A 270 -11.55 10.21 17.71
N THR A 271 -11.11 11.02 18.68
CA THR A 271 -11.92 11.53 19.79
C THR A 271 -12.95 12.60 19.37
N HIS A 272 -12.77 13.22 18.22
CA HIS A 272 -13.61 14.34 17.74
C HIS A 272 -14.76 13.89 16.83
N LEU A 273 -15.06 12.59 16.77
CA LEU A 273 -16.14 12.07 15.95
C LEU A 273 -17.50 12.20 16.66
N PRO A 274 -18.52 12.75 15.99
CA PRO A 274 -19.85 12.81 16.57
C PRO A 274 -20.49 11.42 16.62
N SER A 275 -21.32 11.18 17.62
CA SER A 275 -21.92 9.85 17.88
C SER A 275 -22.82 9.36 16.74
N HIS A 276 -23.54 10.25 16.07
CA HIS A 276 -24.40 9.89 14.93
C HIS A 276 -23.59 9.34 13.75
N LEU A 277 -22.39 9.86 13.51
CA LEU A 277 -21.48 9.39 12.47
C LEU A 277 -21.04 7.96 12.78
N VAL A 278 -20.58 7.71 14.01
CA VAL A 278 -20.14 6.38 14.44
C VAL A 278 -21.29 5.38 14.37
N ALA A 279 -22.50 5.78 14.78
CA ALA A 279 -23.71 4.96 14.64
C ALA A 279 -24.02 4.61 13.18
N ALA A 280 -23.89 5.56 12.25
CA ALA A 280 -24.09 5.32 10.82
C ALA A 280 -23.10 4.29 10.27
N PHE A 281 -21.80 4.44 10.57
CA PHE A 281 -20.78 3.48 10.19
C PHE A 281 -21.06 2.09 10.79
N ALA A 282 -21.40 2.02 12.08
CA ALA A 282 -21.72 0.76 12.74
C ALA A 282 -22.92 0.07 12.08
N LYS A 283 -24.03 0.78 11.88
CA LYS A 283 -25.25 0.25 11.26
C LYS A 283 -25.00 -0.22 9.83
N ARG A 284 -24.31 0.57 9.00
CA ARG A 284 -23.96 0.17 7.63
C ARG A 284 -23.09 -1.08 7.60
N LEU A 285 -22.04 -1.14 8.43
CA LEU A 285 -21.16 -2.30 8.51
C LEU A 285 -21.90 -3.57 8.91
N VAL A 286 -22.73 -3.54 9.95
CA VAL A 286 -23.49 -4.73 10.36
C VAL A 286 -24.46 -5.18 9.27
N ARG A 287 -25.11 -4.23 8.57
CA ARG A 287 -26.00 -4.54 7.44
C ARG A 287 -25.24 -5.19 6.27
N LEU A 288 -24.04 -4.69 5.95
CA LEU A 288 -23.15 -5.34 4.97
C LEU A 288 -22.67 -6.72 5.47
N GLY A 289 -22.49 -6.87 6.78
CA GLY A 289 -22.13 -8.11 7.46
C GLY A 289 -23.09 -9.26 7.18
N LEU A 290 -24.38 -9.00 6.97
CA LEU A 290 -25.36 -10.04 6.62
C LEU A 290 -25.02 -10.83 5.35
N ARG A 291 -24.25 -10.22 4.43
CA ARG A 291 -23.79 -10.86 3.18
C ARG A 291 -22.31 -11.22 3.22
N ALA A 292 -21.63 -10.96 4.34
CA ALA A 292 -20.20 -11.12 4.45
C ALA A 292 -19.80 -12.59 4.71
N PRO A 293 -18.60 -13.02 4.26
CA PRO A 293 -18.05 -14.31 4.62
C PRO A 293 -17.72 -14.39 6.13
N PRO A 294 -17.65 -15.60 6.72
CA PRO A 294 -17.40 -15.79 8.15
C PRO A 294 -16.08 -15.13 8.61
N ALA A 295 -15.03 -15.19 7.79
CA ALA A 295 -13.76 -14.51 8.07
C ALA A 295 -13.91 -12.99 8.23
N GLY A 296 -14.78 -12.35 7.44
CA GLY A 296 -15.09 -10.93 7.57
C GLY A 296 -15.90 -10.64 8.83
N LEU A 297 -16.86 -11.49 9.17
CA LEU A 297 -17.69 -11.36 10.38
C LEU A 297 -16.89 -11.44 11.68
N LEU A 298 -15.84 -12.28 11.72
CA LEU A 298 -14.95 -12.41 12.88
C LEU A 298 -14.14 -11.14 13.18
N VAL A 299 -13.91 -10.29 12.16
CA VAL A 299 -13.32 -8.95 12.30
C VAL A 299 -14.40 -7.91 12.60
N LEU A 300 -15.53 -8.00 11.90
CA LEU A 300 -16.58 -7.00 11.96
C LEU A 300 -17.29 -6.95 13.30
N ILE A 301 -17.67 -8.10 13.88
CA ILE A 301 -18.42 -8.12 15.15
C ILE A 301 -17.63 -7.46 16.29
N PRO A 302 -16.35 -7.83 16.54
CA PRO A 302 -15.56 -7.16 17.57
C PRO A 302 -15.22 -5.71 17.22
N PHE A 303 -15.06 -5.37 15.94
CA PHE A 303 -14.91 -3.98 15.52
C PHE A 303 -16.11 -3.13 15.94
N ILE A 304 -17.33 -3.63 15.73
CA ILE A 304 -18.57 -2.96 16.18
C ILE A 304 -18.63 -2.87 17.70
N TYR A 305 -18.18 -3.90 18.43
CA TYR A 305 -18.06 -3.81 19.89
C TYR A 305 -17.11 -2.70 20.32
N ASN A 306 -15.92 -2.61 19.71
CA ASN A 306 -14.96 -1.55 20.01
C ASN A 306 -15.55 -0.15 19.73
N LEU A 307 -16.29 0.03 18.64
CA LEU A 307 -16.98 1.30 18.36
C LEU A 307 -17.98 1.69 19.46
N ILE A 308 -18.74 0.72 19.98
CA ILE A 308 -19.77 0.96 21.01
C ILE A 308 -19.11 1.18 22.39
N ILE A 309 -17.98 0.52 22.66
CA ILE A 309 -17.16 0.75 23.86
C ILE A 309 -16.61 2.18 23.85
N ARG A 310 -16.04 2.63 22.73
CA ARG A 310 -15.50 3.99 22.55
C ARG A 310 -16.58 5.07 22.62
N HIS A 311 -17.76 4.81 22.05
CA HIS A 311 -18.86 5.76 21.97
C HIS A 311 -20.12 5.24 22.69
N PRO A 312 -20.27 5.49 24.01
CA PRO A 312 -21.37 4.93 24.80
C PRO A 312 -22.76 5.38 24.35
N ALA A 313 -22.88 6.51 23.63
CA ALA A 313 -24.14 6.93 23.01
C ALA A 313 -24.69 5.88 22.03
N CYS A 314 -23.82 5.09 21.38
CA CYS A 314 -24.21 4.02 20.47
C CYS A 314 -24.77 2.78 21.20
N LYS A 315 -24.67 2.68 22.54
CA LYS A 315 -25.30 1.60 23.31
C LYS A 315 -26.83 1.58 23.14
N ARG A 316 -27.42 2.74 22.82
CA ARG A 316 -28.84 2.88 22.45
C ARG A 316 -29.23 2.04 21.24
N LEU A 317 -28.29 1.68 20.36
CA LEU A 317 -28.56 0.83 19.20
C LEU A 317 -28.80 -0.65 19.59
N ILE A 318 -28.34 -1.05 20.77
CA ILE A 318 -28.48 -2.42 21.30
C ILE A 318 -29.67 -2.51 22.22
N ASN A 319 -29.77 -1.58 23.17
CA ASN A 319 -30.82 -1.55 24.17
C ASN A 319 -31.47 -0.17 24.20
N ARG A 320 -32.74 -0.11 23.80
CA ARG A 320 -33.59 1.07 23.92
C ARG A 320 -34.60 0.85 25.03
N THR A 321 -34.65 1.80 25.95
CA THR A 321 -35.60 1.82 27.06
C THR A 321 -36.75 2.80 26.86
N ASP A 322 -36.82 3.44 25.69
CA ASP A 322 -37.83 4.46 25.40
C ASP A 322 -39.21 3.81 25.22
N VAL A 323 -40.24 4.40 25.85
CA VAL A 323 -41.59 3.82 25.96
C VAL A 323 -42.43 4.02 24.68
N ASP A 324 -42.07 5.01 23.85
CA ASP A 324 -42.83 5.46 22.67
C ASP A 324 -42.10 5.13 21.35
N ILE A 325 -41.56 3.92 21.21
CA ILE A 325 -40.88 3.52 19.97
C ILE A 325 -41.90 2.93 19.00
N ASN A 326 -42.09 3.60 17.86
CA ASN A 326 -42.81 3.02 16.74
C ASN A 326 -41.94 1.92 16.10
N LEU A 327 -42.31 0.65 16.29
CA LEU A 327 -41.57 -0.52 15.79
C LEU A 327 -41.89 -0.85 14.32
N ASP A 328 -42.86 -0.17 13.70
CA ASP A 328 -43.36 -0.52 12.38
C ASP A 328 -42.38 -0.15 11.25
N THR A 329 -41.48 0.82 11.48
CA THR A 329 -40.53 1.29 10.46
C THR A 329 -39.15 1.61 11.04
N ASP A 330 -38.09 1.01 10.48
CA ASP A 330 -36.69 1.36 10.78
C ASP A 330 -36.37 2.74 10.16
N PRO A 331 -35.99 3.77 10.94
CA PRO A 331 -35.69 5.12 10.41
C PRO A 331 -34.37 5.19 9.62
N TYR A 332 -33.56 4.12 9.63
CA TYR A 332 -32.27 4.13 8.94
C TYR A 332 -32.40 3.91 7.42
N ASP A 333 -31.92 4.88 6.64
CA ASP A 333 -31.85 4.80 5.18
C ASP A 333 -30.48 4.23 4.70
N PRO A 334 -30.45 3.04 4.08
CA PRO A 334 -29.22 2.45 3.57
C PRO A 334 -28.69 3.10 2.28
N LEU A 335 -29.51 3.85 1.54
CA LEU A 335 -29.11 4.49 0.28
C LEU A 335 -28.47 5.86 0.48
N GLN A 336 -28.65 6.45 1.66
CA GLN A 336 -28.09 7.76 1.97
C GLN A 336 -26.56 7.74 1.92
N GLU A 337 -25.95 8.70 1.22
CA GLU A 337 -24.50 8.84 1.14
C GLU A 337 -23.91 9.64 2.31
N ASP A 338 -24.70 10.55 2.88
CA ASP A 338 -24.30 11.34 4.03
C ASP A 338 -24.61 10.57 5.33
N PRO A 339 -23.59 10.14 6.10
CA PRO A 339 -23.82 9.41 7.35
C PRO A 339 -24.62 10.24 8.37
N GLU A 340 -24.53 11.57 8.35
CA GLU A 340 -25.26 12.44 9.29
C GLU A 340 -26.77 12.40 9.07
N GLN A 341 -27.20 12.19 7.83
CA GLN A 341 -28.62 12.15 7.44
C GLN A 341 -29.20 10.73 7.40
N SER A 342 -28.39 9.72 7.72
CA SER A 342 -28.81 8.32 7.59
C SER A 342 -29.85 7.86 8.62
N GLY A 343 -30.08 8.62 9.70
CA GLY A 343 -31.01 8.22 10.78
C GLY A 343 -30.54 7.03 11.61
N ALA A 344 -29.26 6.64 11.51
CA ALA A 344 -28.75 5.41 12.11
C ALA A 344 -28.80 5.39 13.65
N LEU A 345 -28.62 6.53 14.31
CA LEU A 345 -28.69 6.63 15.77
C LEU A 345 -30.12 6.32 16.27
N ASP A 346 -31.11 6.61 15.42
CA ASP A 346 -32.53 6.40 15.69
C ASP A 346 -33.01 4.97 15.40
N SER A 347 -32.12 4.12 14.88
CA SER A 347 -32.35 2.71 14.54
C SER A 347 -31.86 1.74 15.64
N CYS A 348 -32.13 0.44 15.46
CA CYS A 348 -31.55 -0.66 16.25
C CYS A 348 -30.65 -1.57 15.40
N LEU A 349 -29.78 -2.38 16.02
CA LEU A 349 -28.89 -3.34 15.33
C LEU A 349 -29.48 -4.77 15.25
N TRP A 350 -30.67 -4.92 14.67
CA TRP A 350 -31.30 -6.24 14.48
C TRP A 350 -30.43 -7.21 13.68
N GLU A 351 -29.65 -6.68 12.73
CA GLU A 351 -28.74 -7.47 11.92
C GLU A 351 -27.73 -8.25 12.78
N LEU A 352 -27.25 -7.65 13.87
CA LEU A 352 -26.34 -8.34 14.80
C LEU A 352 -27.07 -9.41 15.62
N LYS A 353 -28.35 -9.20 15.96
CA LYS A 353 -29.20 -10.21 16.58
C LYS A 353 -29.41 -11.41 15.64
N THR A 354 -29.59 -11.17 14.34
CA THR A 354 -29.70 -12.27 13.36
C THR A 354 -28.41 -13.08 13.22
N LEU A 355 -27.24 -12.44 13.34
CA LEU A 355 -25.93 -13.12 13.33
C LEU A 355 -25.72 -14.05 14.55
N GLN A 356 -26.55 -13.94 15.60
CA GLN A 356 -26.57 -14.91 16.70
C GLN A 356 -27.18 -16.27 16.31
N TYR A 357 -27.61 -16.45 15.07
CA TYR A 357 -28.07 -17.74 14.54
C TYR A 357 -27.22 -18.19 13.35
N HIS A 358 -26.00 -17.66 13.24
CA HIS A 358 -25.07 -17.98 12.15
C HIS A 358 -24.58 -19.44 12.24
N TYR A 359 -24.42 -20.09 11.09
CA TYR A 359 -24.02 -21.50 10.98
C TYR A 359 -22.62 -21.77 11.55
N PHE A 360 -21.71 -20.79 11.46
CA PHE A 360 -20.34 -20.93 11.96
C PHE A 360 -20.28 -20.69 13.49
N PRO A 361 -19.81 -21.67 14.30
CA PRO A 361 -19.88 -21.60 15.75
C PRO A 361 -19.16 -20.41 16.40
N ASP A 362 -18.02 -19.97 15.86
CA ASP A 362 -17.27 -18.89 16.49
C ASP A 362 -17.87 -17.50 16.22
N VAL A 363 -18.51 -17.32 15.06
CA VAL A 363 -19.34 -16.12 14.78
C VAL A 363 -20.55 -16.10 15.71
N PHE A 364 -21.24 -17.24 15.87
CA PHE A 364 -22.34 -17.41 16.82
C PHE A 364 -21.92 -17.01 18.24
N LYS A 365 -20.85 -17.61 18.76
CA LYS A 365 -20.34 -17.33 20.11
C LYS A 365 -20.01 -15.85 20.27
N MET A 366 -19.39 -15.24 19.26
CA MET A 366 -19.02 -13.82 19.29
C MET A 366 -20.24 -12.90 19.33
N ALA A 367 -21.23 -13.16 18.47
CA ALA A 367 -22.47 -12.37 18.41
C ALA A 367 -23.29 -12.52 19.69
N LYS A 368 -23.31 -13.72 20.29
CA LYS A 368 -24.06 -13.99 21.54
C LYS A 368 -23.45 -13.31 22.77
N LYS A 369 -22.17 -12.95 22.75
CA LYS A 369 -21.56 -12.16 23.85
C LYS A 369 -22.30 -10.86 24.12
N MET A 370 -22.92 -10.25 23.10
CA MET A 370 -23.73 -9.05 23.26
C MET A 370 -24.87 -9.21 24.27
N ASP A 371 -25.51 -10.38 24.33
CA ASP A 371 -26.65 -10.62 25.23
C ASP A 371 -26.22 -10.71 26.71
N VAL A 372 -24.98 -11.11 26.98
CA VAL A 372 -24.42 -11.23 28.33
C VAL A 372 -23.92 -9.89 28.84
N GLY A 373 -23.47 -9.02 27.93
CA GLY A 373 -22.95 -7.69 28.24
C GLY A 373 -21.77 -7.33 27.32
N ILE A 374 -21.61 -6.04 27.04
CA ILE A 374 -20.47 -5.54 26.27
C ILE A 374 -19.23 -5.60 27.19
N PRO A 375 -18.07 -6.12 26.72
CA PRO A 375 -16.83 -6.09 27.48
C PRO A 375 -16.43 -4.67 27.89
N ASP A 376 -15.80 -4.53 29.05
CA ASP A 376 -15.28 -3.23 29.52
C ASP A 376 -14.01 -2.80 28.78
N MET A 377 -13.30 -3.75 28.16
CA MET A 377 -12.05 -3.51 27.43
C MET A 377 -12.20 -3.81 25.94
N GLU A 378 -11.47 -3.05 25.12
CA GLU A 378 -11.40 -3.27 23.68
C GLU A 378 -10.81 -4.65 23.33
N ILE A 379 -11.32 -5.24 22.27
CA ILE A 379 -10.84 -6.51 21.73
C ILE A 379 -9.77 -6.21 20.69
N ASP A 380 -8.58 -6.79 20.83
CA ASP A 380 -7.54 -6.66 19.81
C ASP A 380 -7.98 -7.36 18.50
N LEU A 381 -7.86 -6.63 17.40
CA LEU A 381 -8.27 -7.03 16.06
C LEU A 381 -7.09 -7.47 15.20
N THR A 382 -5.85 -7.22 15.63
CA THR A 382 -4.64 -7.33 14.80
C THR A 382 -4.49 -8.72 14.18
N GLU A 383 -4.62 -9.77 14.98
CA GLU A 383 -4.52 -11.16 14.51
C GLU A 383 -5.68 -11.58 13.59
N ARG A 384 -6.81 -10.87 13.65
CA ARG A 384 -8.04 -11.26 12.93
C ARG A 384 -8.12 -10.64 11.54
N PHE A 385 -7.44 -9.52 11.30
CA PHE A 385 -7.51 -8.82 10.02
C PHE A 385 -7.05 -9.69 8.85
N GLU A 386 -6.04 -10.55 9.06
CA GLU A 386 -5.41 -11.36 8.01
C GLU A 386 -6.11 -12.69 7.75
N MET A 387 -7.07 -13.09 8.59
CA MET A 387 -7.74 -14.39 8.47
C MET A 387 -8.47 -14.53 7.13
N SER A 388 -8.15 -15.62 6.43
CA SER A 388 -8.84 -16.06 5.21
C SER A 388 -9.77 -17.23 5.48
N SER A 389 -10.67 -17.51 4.53
CA SER A 389 -11.54 -18.69 4.60
C SER A 389 -10.74 -20.00 4.57
N ASN A 390 -9.57 -20.02 3.93
CA ASN A 390 -8.69 -21.17 3.89
C ASN A 390 -8.07 -21.42 5.27
N ASP A 391 -7.59 -20.37 5.94
CA ASP A 391 -7.02 -20.50 7.28
C ASP A 391 -8.05 -21.00 8.29
N LEU A 392 -9.30 -20.54 8.16
CA LEU A 392 -10.42 -21.07 8.97
C LEU A 392 -10.65 -22.56 8.70
N PHE A 393 -10.61 -22.98 7.45
CA PHE A 393 -10.78 -24.38 7.08
C PHE A 393 -9.63 -25.24 7.61
N GLU A 394 -8.38 -24.81 7.44
CA GLU A 394 -7.20 -25.49 7.96
C GLU A 394 -7.23 -25.59 9.48
N ALA A 395 -7.65 -24.53 10.16
CA ALA A 395 -7.84 -24.52 11.60
C ALA A 395 -8.91 -25.53 12.06
N GLU A 396 -10.01 -25.69 11.32
CA GLU A 396 -11.02 -26.72 11.61
C GLU A 396 -10.49 -28.14 11.34
N VAL A 397 -9.76 -28.36 10.25
CA VAL A 397 -9.16 -29.67 9.92
C VAL A 397 -8.13 -30.09 10.98
N ALA A 398 -7.38 -29.14 11.54
CA ALA A 398 -6.42 -29.41 12.60
C ALA A 398 -7.06 -29.79 13.94
N LYS A 399 -8.34 -29.46 14.17
CA LYS A 399 -9.03 -29.79 15.42
C LYS A 399 -9.30 -31.29 15.50
N LYS A 400 -8.64 -31.95 16.46
CA LYS A 400 -8.92 -33.35 16.79
C LYS A 400 -10.24 -33.46 17.57
N GLN A 401 -11.31 -33.85 16.89
CA GLN A 401 -12.58 -34.18 17.56
C GLN A 401 -12.55 -35.64 18.02
N LYS A 402 -12.80 -35.88 19.31
CA LYS A 402 -12.81 -37.23 19.91
C LYS A 402 -14.13 -37.97 19.70
N THR A 403 -15.23 -37.26 19.50
CA THR A 403 -16.57 -37.83 19.35
C THR A 403 -17.35 -37.04 18.32
N VAL A 404 -17.77 -37.70 17.25
CA VAL A 404 -18.66 -37.14 16.23
C VAL A 404 -20.06 -37.70 16.49
N ALA A 405 -21.01 -36.82 16.76
CA ALA A 405 -22.41 -37.23 16.90
C ALA A 405 -22.95 -37.63 15.52
N VAL A 406 -23.57 -38.81 15.43
CA VAL A 406 -24.22 -39.29 14.20
C VAL A 406 -25.73 -39.11 14.35
N THR A 407 -26.43 -38.87 13.24
CA THR A 407 -27.88 -38.78 13.22
C THR A 407 -28.51 -40.11 13.64
N PHE A 408 -29.37 -40.08 14.66
CA PHE A 408 -30.06 -41.26 15.18
C PHE A 408 -31.07 -41.83 14.17
N GLU A 409 -31.73 -40.96 13.40
CA GLU A 409 -32.69 -41.37 12.38
C GLU A 409 -31.96 -41.81 11.09
N PRO A 410 -32.15 -43.06 10.63
CA PRO A 410 -31.58 -43.51 9.37
C PRO A 410 -32.33 -42.85 8.19
N SER A 411 -31.59 -42.38 7.19
CA SER A 411 -32.19 -41.80 5.98
C SER A 411 -32.93 -42.88 5.19
N LYS A 412 -34.27 -42.77 5.10
CA LYS A 412 -35.12 -43.69 4.33
C LYS A 412 -35.18 -43.34 2.83
N GLY A 413 -34.50 -42.26 2.41
CA GLY A 413 -34.46 -41.68 1.07
C GLY A 413 -34.02 -40.22 1.13
N LEU A 414 -33.77 -39.57 -0.01
CA LEU A 414 -33.32 -38.16 -0.06
C LEU A 414 -34.39 -37.15 0.39
N LEU A 415 -35.69 -37.51 0.29
CA LEU A 415 -36.85 -36.65 0.60
C LEU A 415 -37.95 -37.40 1.40
N CYS A 416 -37.64 -38.58 1.94
CA CYS A 416 -38.61 -39.49 2.54
C CYS A 416 -38.54 -39.50 4.08
N GLY A 417 -38.00 -38.45 4.70
CA GLY A 417 -37.99 -38.30 6.16
C GLY A 417 -39.42 -38.13 6.70
N THR A 418 -39.76 -38.82 7.78
CA THR A 418 -41.10 -38.76 8.41
C THR A 418 -41.50 -37.37 8.92
N GLN A 419 -40.53 -36.44 9.03
CA GLN A 419 -40.76 -35.05 9.43
C GLN A 419 -40.56 -34.04 8.28
N GLU A 420 -40.18 -34.50 7.09
CA GLU A 420 -39.89 -33.62 5.95
C GLU A 420 -41.16 -33.31 5.15
N LYS A 421 -41.65 -32.07 5.30
CA LYS A 421 -42.77 -31.55 4.49
C LYS A 421 -42.42 -31.39 3.00
N THR A 422 -41.14 -31.47 2.63
CA THR A 422 -40.66 -31.29 1.25
C THR A 422 -41.07 -32.45 0.33
N GLY A 423 -41.13 -33.68 0.84
CA GLY A 423 -41.61 -34.87 0.10
C GLY A 423 -43.10 -34.83 -0.25
N LEU A 424 -43.90 -33.96 0.39
CA LEU A 424 -45.31 -33.74 0.03
C LEU A 424 -45.49 -32.87 -1.23
N PHE A 425 -44.51 -32.02 -1.55
CA PHE A 425 -44.61 -31.04 -2.64
C PHE A 425 -43.72 -31.37 -3.84
N TRP A 426 -42.70 -32.21 -3.66
CA TRP A 426 -41.79 -32.62 -4.72
C TRP A 426 -41.94 -34.13 -4.94
N THR A 427 -42.70 -34.49 -5.97
CA THR A 427 -42.65 -35.83 -6.57
C THR A 427 -41.57 -35.78 -7.65
N LEU A 428 -40.57 -36.66 -7.54
CA LEU A 428 -39.56 -36.85 -8.58
C LEU A 428 -40.10 -37.71 -9.72
#